data_AF-A0A2G5IK33-F1
#
_entry.id   AF-A0A2G5IK33-F1
#
_cell.length_a   1.000
_cell.length_b   1.000
_cell.length_c   1.000
_cell.angle_alpha   90.00
_cell.angle_beta   90.00
_cell.angle_gamma   90.00
#
_symmetry.space_group_name_H-M   'P 1'
#
loop_
_entity.id
_entity.type
_entity.pdbx_description
1 polymer ?
#
loop_
_entity_poly.entity_id
_entity_poly.type
_entity_poly.pdbx_seq_one_letter_code
_entity_poly.pdbx_strand_id
1 'polypeptide(L)' 'MTSYDPLHGPGEEPPFPASLDGELKLTREYLDKVATANIHDHNAMLRAATGLNYRIRSLVAALDAERGERR' A
#
# COMPACT_ATOMS: atom_id res chain seq x y z
N MET A 1 -26.72 7.84 -9.27
CA MET A 1 -25.65 6.83 -9.18
C MET A 1 -24.33 7.58 -9.17
N THR A 2 -23.66 7.65 -8.03
CA THR A 2 -22.33 8.29 -7.91
C THR A 2 -21.35 7.43 -8.70
N SER A 3 -20.66 8.02 -9.69
CA SER A 3 -19.60 7.33 -10.41
C SER A 3 -18.51 6.93 -9.40
N TYR A 4 -18.17 5.66 -9.35
CA TYR A 4 -17.08 5.18 -8.50
C TYR A 4 -15.76 5.57 -9.16
N ASP A 5 -15.02 6.46 -8.50
CA ASP A 5 -13.66 6.83 -8.89
C ASP A 5 -12.68 6.03 -8.01
N PRO A 6 -11.91 5.09 -8.58
CA PRO A 6 -10.99 4.28 -7.79
C PRO A 6 -9.89 5.15 -7.20
N LEU A 7 -9.59 4.93 -5.91
CA LEU A 7 -8.54 5.67 -5.19
C LEU A 7 -7.16 5.55 -5.85
N HIS A 8 -6.89 4.49 -6.61
CA HIS A 8 -5.74 4.45 -7.51
C HIS A 8 -6.06 3.70 -8.81
N GLY A 9 -5.55 4.22 -9.92
CA GLY A 9 -5.66 3.60 -11.24
C GLY A 9 -4.64 2.45 -11.49
N PRO A 10 -4.90 1.56 -12.46
CA PRO A 10 -4.01 0.43 -12.81
C PRO A 10 -2.66 0.83 -13.46
N GLY A 11 -2.31 2.12 -13.47
CA GLY A 11 -1.01 2.63 -13.96
C GLY A 11 -0.60 3.91 -13.24
N GLU A 12 -1.21 4.22 -12.10
CA GLU A 12 -0.86 5.40 -11.33
C GLU A 12 0.41 5.13 -10.53
N GLU A 13 1.47 5.87 -10.85
CA GLU A 13 2.76 5.72 -10.19
C GLU A 13 2.64 6.22 -8.74
N PRO A 14 3.04 5.44 -7.73
CA PRO A 14 3.02 5.92 -6.36
C PRO A 14 3.94 7.14 -6.24
N PRO A 15 3.51 8.18 -5.51
CA PRO A 15 4.06 9.52 -5.67
C PRO A 15 5.58 9.59 -5.48
N PHE A 16 6.17 8.80 -4.58
CA PHE A 16 7.62 8.64 -4.45
C PHE A 16 7.91 7.31 -3.73
N PRO A 17 8.42 6.26 -4.40
CA PRO A 17 8.86 5.08 -3.67
C PRO A 17 10.04 5.47 -2.77
N ALA A 18 9.97 5.17 -1.47
CA ALA A 18 11.16 5.16 -0.63
C ALA A 18 12.15 4.11 -1.18
N SER A 19 13.36 4.04 -0.62
CA SER A 19 14.24 2.90 -0.91
C SER A 19 13.52 1.58 -0.62
N LEU A 20 13.88 0.51 -1.33
CA LEU A 20 13.28 -0.83 -1.13
C LEU A 20 13.36 -1.25 0.35
N ASP A 21 14.49 -1.02 1.01
CA ASP A 21 14.64 -1.29 2.45
C ASP A 21 13.68 -0.47 3.33
N GLY A 22 13.42 0.79 2.95
CA GLY A 22 12.46 1.66 3.62
C GLY A 22 11.04 1.13 3.50
N GLU A 23 10.62 0.74 2.29
CA GLU A 23 9.29 0.17 2.08
C GLU A 23 9.12 -1.21 2.71
N LEU A 24 10.15 -2.05 2.73
CA LEU A 24 10.15 -3.31 3.46
C LEU A 24 9.94 -3.09 4.97
N LYS A 25 10.67 -2.12 5.55
CA LYS A 25 10.50 -1.75 6.95
C LYS A 25 9.09 -1.27 7.24
N LEU A 26 8.59 -0.30 6.47
CA LEU A 26 7.26 0.28 6.66
C LEU A 26 6.14 -0.74 6.45
N THR A 27 6.30 -1.67 5.51
CA THR A 27 5.34 -2.74 5.27
C THR A 27 5.30 -3.71 6.44
N ARG A 28 6.46 -4.12 6.99
CA ARG A 28 6.53 -4.98 8.19
C ARG A 28 5.90 -4.33 9.40
N GLU A 29 6.26 -3.07 9.69
CA GLU A 29 5.66 -2.30 10.79
C GLU A 29 4.14 -2.19 10.64
N TYR A 30 3.65 -2.03 9.41
CA TYR A 30 2.22 -1.96 9.16
C TYR A 30 1.52 -3.32 9.32
N LEU A 31 2.15 -4.41 8.88
CA LEU A 31 1.66 -5.77 9.11
C LEU A 31 1.52 -6.06 10.61
N ASP A 32 2.53 -5.71 11.41
CA ASP A 32 2.48 -5.86 12.86
C ASP A 32 1.34 -5.04 13.48
N LYS A 33 1.15 -3.80 13.00
CA LYS A 33 0.06 -2.93 13.46
C LYS A 33 -1.33 -3.51 13.15
N VAL A 34 -1.53 -4.10 11.97
CA VAL A 34 -2.85 -4.62 11.57
C VAL A 34 -3.10 -6.06 12.01
N ALA A 35 -2.07 -6.80 12.43
CA ALA A 35 -2.20 -8.16 12.96
C ALA A 35 -3.14 -8.24 14.18
N THR A 36 -3.23 -7.15 14.95
CA THR A 36 -4.11 -7.05 16.12
C THR A 36 -5.33 -6.16 15.88
N ALA A 37 -5.61 -5.77 14.63
CA ALA A 37 -6.76 -4.92 14.32
C ALA A 37 -8.08 -5.67 14.51
N ASN A 38 -9.09 -4.98 15.07
CA ASN A 38 -10.43 -5.53 15.17
C ASN A 38 -11.12 -5.49 13.79
N ILE A 39 -11.00 -6.57 13.02
CA ILE A 39 -11.60 -6.66 11.68
C ILE A 39 -13.14 -6.72 11.69
N HIS A 40 -13.77 -6.91 12.86
CA HIS A 40 -15.22 -6.83 13.00
C HIS A 40 -15.72 -5.39 13.15
N ASP A 41 -14.84 -4.45 13.51
CA ASP A 41 -15.15 -3.03 13.42
C ASP A 41 -14.97 -2.56 11.97
N HIS A 42 -16.04 -2.02 11.39
CA HIS A 42 -16.07 -1.63 9.99
C HIS A 42 -14.99 -0.60 9.63
N ASN A 43 -14.76 0.38 10.51
CA ASN A 43 -13.75 1.41 10.27
C ASN A 43 -12.33 0.86 10.39
N ALA A 44 -12.08 0.01 11.38
CA ALA A 44 -10.79 -0.65 11.55
C ALA A 44 -10.48 -1.58 10.37
N MET A 45 -11.47 -2.33 9.87
CA MET A 45 -11.34 -3.16 8.68
C MET A 45 -10.98 -2.31 7.45
N LEU A 46 -11.72 -1.22 7.19
CA LEU A 46 -11.44 -0.33 6.06
C LEU A 46 -10.05 0.31 6.15
N ARG A 47 -9.65 0.77 7.35
CA ARG A 47 -8.32 1.35 7.57
C ARG A 47 -7.21 0.33 7.35
N ALA A 48 -7.38 -0.91 7.85
CA ALA A 48 -6.41 -1.98 7.63
C ALA A 48 -6.29 -2.33 6.15
N ALA A 49 -7.42 -2.52 5.46
CA ALA A 49 -7.46 -2.86 4.04
C ALA A 49 -6.83 -1.76 3.17
N THR A 50 -7.22 -0.50 3.37
CA THR A 50 -6.68 0.64 2.60
C THR A 50 -5.20 0.85 2.84
N GLY A 51 -4.73 0.77 4.09
CA GLY A 51 -3.31 0.92 4.39
C GLY A 51 -2.46 -0.25 3.90
N LEU A 52 -2.97 -1.49 3.94
CA LEU A 52 -2.30 -2.65 3.33
C LEU A 52 -2.17 -2.47 1.81
N ASN A 53 -3.25 -2.06 1.14
CA ASN A 53 -3.23 -1.79 -0.30
C ASN A 53 -2.20 -0.71 -0.66
N TYR A 54 -2.13 0.38 0.12
CA TYR A 54 -1.13 1.41 -0.07
C TYR A 54 0.30 0.86 0.09
N ARG A 55 0.58 0.12 1.18
CA ARG A 55 1.92 -0.43 1.46
C ARG A 55 2.40 -1.42 0.41
N ILE A 56 1.52 -2.32 -0.04
CA ILE A 56 1.86 -3.28 -1.09
C ILE A 56 2.20 -2.56 -2.39
N ARG A 57 1.44 -1.54 -2.78
CA ARG A 57 1.72 -0.76 -4.00
C ARG A 57 3.04 0.00 -3.92
N SER A 58 3.33 0.63 -2.78
CA SER A 58 4.62 1.30 -2.57
C SER A 58 5.78 0.31 -2.61
N LEU A 59 5.63 -0.88 -2.01
CA LEU A 59 6.65 -1.92 -2.03
C LEU A 59 6.91 -2.46 -3.45
N VAL A 60 5.85 -2.70 -4.24
CA VAL A 60 5.98 -3.13 -5.64
C VAL A 60 6.71 -2.07 -6.45
N ALA A 61 6.33 -0.79 -6.33
CA ALA A 61 7.01 0.27 -7.06
C ALA A 61 8.48 0.46 -6.63
N ALA A 62 8.81 0.26 -5.35
CA ALA A 62 10.19 0.29 -4.89
C ALA A 62 10.99 -0.90 -5.45
N LEU A 63 10.38 -2.08 -5.58
CA LEU A 63 10.99 -3.25 -6.22
C LEU A 63 11.22 -3.03 -7.71
N ASP A 64 10.24 -2.49 -8.43
CA ASP A 64 10.35 -2.19 -9.86
C ASP A 64 11.43 -1.12 -10.12
N ALA A 65 11.51 -0.11 -9.24
CA ALA A 65 12.55 0.91 -9.29
C ALA A 65 13.95 0.35 -9.01
N GLU A 66 14.11 -0.56 -8.06
CA GLU A 66 15.38 -1.22 -7.73
C GLU A 66 15.87 -2.11 -8.87
N ARG A 67 14.96 -2.79 -9.57
CA ARG A 67 15.27 -3.64 -10.73
C ARG A 67 15.56 -2.87 -12.02
N GLY A 68 15.36 -1.54 -12.02
CA GLY A 68 15.45 -0.74 -13.25
C GLY A 68 14.33 -1.05 -14.25
N GLU A 69 13.21 -1.61 -13.78
CA GLU A 69 12.03 -1.96 -14.58
C GLU A 69 11.08 -0.76 -14.77
N ARG A 70 11.48 0.43 -14.31
CA ARG A 70 10.79 1.70 -14.56
C ARG A 70 10.86 2.05 -16.06
N ARG A 71 9.92 1.53 -16.84
CA ARG A 71 9.67 1.90 -18.24
C ARG A 71 8.70 3.06 -18.33
#